data_AF-A0AAD9X7K9-F1
#
_entry.id   AF-A0AAD9X7K9-F1
#
_cell.length_a   1.000
_cell.length_b   1.000
_cell.length_c   1.000
_cell.angle_alpha   90.00
_cell.angle_beta   90.00
_cell.angle_gamma   90.00
#
_symmetry.space_group_name_H-M   'P 1'
#
loop_
_entity.id
_entity.type
_entity.pdbx_description
1 polymer ?
#
loop_
_entity_poly.entity_id
_entity_poly.type
_entity_poly.pdbx_seq_one_letter_code
_entity_poly.pdbx_strand_id
1 'polypeptide(L)'
;MVYAVVSFVVNKTSTLWTPRIFQRYGKKQRSWQIERYKKICAHNLRNLRQDESWQLFCKKAFQHFNADEELNILGREMVQKCNDLPLAIIVLGGILSRKRPQEWHVVRDHLWQHLRADSIEIHFLLALSFNALPYQLKQCFLYLGLFPEDSEMEIEKLIHLFVAEGFIPEVQNHVMEDVAKDYLDELINRSLVQVGRRSWGRIQTCRVHDLLRDLAIEKAKELSLLYIYGDITPVMSSCPRQAIYSTRD
;
A
#
# COMPACT_ATOMS: atom_id res chain seq x y z
N MET A 1 -8.95 20.58 32.88
CA MET A 1 -9.65 21.55 33.76
C MET A 1 -8.94 21.48 35.10
N VAL A 2 -8.22 22.48 35.62
CA VAL A 2 -8.48 23.92 35.63
C VAL A 2 -7.14 24.68 35.58
N TYR A 3 -7.15 25.83 34.92
CA TYR A 3 -6.04 26.75 34.67
C TYR A 3 -5.67 27.62 35.88
N ALA A 4 -4.40 28.07 35.90
CA ALA A 4 -3.87 29.34 36.45
C ALA A 4 -3.93 29.51 37.99
N VAL A 5 -2.99 30.15 38.70
CA VAL A 5 -2.41 31.50 38.52
C VAL A 5 -1.03 31.61 39.20
N VAL A 6 -0.28 32.60 38.75
CA VAL A 6 1.15 32.91 38.92
C VAL A 6 1.44 33.81 40.15
N SER A 7 2.63 33.59 40.74
CA SER A 7 3.57 34.56 41.38
C SER A 7 3.59 34.86 42.90
N PHE A 8 4.84 34.76 43.39
CA PHE A 8 5.54 35.58 44.40
C PHE A 8 5.32 35.33 45.89
N VAL A 9 6.29 34.66 46.53
CA VAL A 9 7.06 35.25 47.66
C VAL A 9 8.52 34.80 47.55
N VAL A 10 9.39 35.80 47.38
CA VAL A 10 10.85 35.72 47.47
C VAL A 10 11.24 35.66 48.94
N ASN A 11 12.17 34.78 49.33
CA ASN A 11 13.03 35.08 50.47
C ASN A 11 14.50 34.72 50.17
N LYS A 12 15.36 35.72 50.43
CA LYS A 12 16.80 35.76 50.16
C LYS A 12 17.55 34.80 51.09
N THR A 13 18.62 34.18 50.58
CA THR A 13 20.02 34.47 50.97
C THR A 13 20.97 33.54 50.23
N SER A 14 21.73 34.07 49.26
CA SER A 14 23.19 33.96 49.22
C SER A 14 23.71 34.48 47.89
N THR A 15 24.62 35.43 48.04
CA THR A 15 25.27 36.29 47.07
C THR A 15 26.21 35.55 46.12
N LEU A 16 26.44 36.17 44.96
CA LEU A 16 27.47 35.92 43.93
C LEU A 16 27.02 35.11 42.70
N TRP A 17 26.14 35.70 41.89
CA TRP A 17 26.08 35.40 40.44
C TRP A 17 26.26 36.70 39.65
N THR A 18 27.45 36.90 39.10
CA THR A 18 27.74 38.03 38.21
C THR A 18 27.11 37.78 36.82
N PRO A 19 26.61 38.82 36.11
CA PRO A 19 25.86 38.66 34.86
C PRO A 19 26.66 38.10 33.65
N ARG A 20 27.96 37.84 33.79
CA ARG A 20 28.83 37.36 32.69
C ARG A 20 28.89 35.84 32.55
N ILE A 21 28.46 35.06 33.55
CA ILE A 21 28.57 33.59 33.51
C ILE A 21 27.33 32.95 32.88
N PHE A 22 26.15 33.58 32.98
CA PHE A 22 24.89 33.05 32.44
C PHE A 22 24.81 33.10 30.90
N GLN A 23 25.50 34.03 30.25
CA GLN A 23 25.59 34.06 28.78
C GLN A 23 26.50 32.97 28.20
N ARG A 24 27.46 32.44 28.99
CA ARG A 24 28.38 31.39 28.52
C ARG A 24 27.75 30.00 28.59
N TYR A 25 26.91 29.73 29.57
CA TYR A 25 26.18 28.45 29.67
C TYR A 25 25.03 28.35 28.66
N GLY A 26 24.25 29.43 28.44
CA GLY A 26 23.17 29.43 27.46
C GLY A 26 23.61 29.33 26.00
N LYS A 27 24.82 29.83 25.65
CA LYS A 27 25.40 29.67 24.30
C LYS A 27 26.10 28.33 24.10
N LYS A 28 26.66 27.73 25.17
CA LYS A 28 27.32 26.43 25.08
C LYS A 28 26.32 25.28 24.99
N GLN A 29 25.13 25.41 25.59
CA GLN A 29 24.09 24.37 25.55
C GLN A 29 23.32 24.32 24.22
N ARG A 30 23.19 25.45 23.51
CA ARG A 30 22.67 25.49 22.12
C ARG A 30 23.69 25.02 21.07
N SER A 31 24.98 24.99 21.42
CA SER A 31 26.06 24.51 20.54
C SER A 31 26.11 22.98 20.47
N TRP A 32 25.66 22.26 21.49
CA TRP A 32 25.68 20.78 21.51
C TRP A 32 24.42 20.13 20.94
N GLN A 33 23.39 20.90 20.55
CA GLN A 33 22.17 20.34 19.94
C GLN A 33 22.15 20.36 18.41
N ILE A 34 23.16 20.93 17.75
CA ILE A 34 23.21 21.01 16.28
C ILE A 34 24.20 20.00 15.66
N GLU A 35 25.05 19.36 16.46
CA GLU A 35 26.12 18.50 15.95
C GLU A 35 25.75 17.00 16.02
N ARG A 36 24.68 16.62 15.33
CA ARG A 36 24.46 15.24 14.84
C ARG A 36 23.33 15.19 13.81
N TYR A 37 23.36 16.11 12.83
CA TYR A 37 22.68 15.84 11.56
C TYR A 37 23.46 14.70 10.87
N LYS A 38 23.06 13.47 11.19
CA LYS A 38 23.54 12.25 10.51
C LYS A 38 23.26 12.47 9.03
N LYS A 39 24.31 12.63 8.21
CA LYS A 39 24.20 12.77 6.76
C LYS A 39 23.39 11.58 6.24
N ILE A 40 22.14 11.82 5.85
CA ILE A 40 21.26 10.81 5.27
C ILE A 40 21.84 10.53 3.88
N CYS A 41 22.60 9.46 3.75
CA CYS A 41 23.03 8.96 2.45
C CYS A 41 21.81 8.34 1.77
N ALA A 42 21.13 9.11 0.93
CA ALA A 42 20.08 8.59 0.08
C ALA A 42 20.71 7.62 -0.93
N HIS A 43 20.34 6.34 -0.83
CA HIS A 43 20.69 5.35 -1.83
C HIS A 43 19.62 5.38 -2.92
N ASN A 44 19.96 5.96 -4.08
CA ASN A 44 19.05 5.94 -5.23
C ASN A 44 18.98 4.50 -5.76
N LEU A 45 17.81 3.88 -5.60
CA LEU A 45 17.52 2.61 -6.22
C LEU A 45 17.52 2.80 -7.74
N ARG A 46 18.27 1.95 -8.44
CA ARG A 46 18.25 1.91 -9.91
C ARG A 46 16.96 1.26 -10.40
N ASN A 47 16.52 1.65 -11.59
CA ASN A 47 15.50 0.91 -12.32
C ASN A 47 16.02 -0.49 -12.71
N LEU A 48 15.08 -1.41 -12.96
CA LEU A 48 15.41 -2.72 -13.47
C LEU A 48 16.03 -2.61 -14.87
N ARG A 49 16.95 -3.51 -15.19
CA ARG A 49 17.40 -3.71 -16.58
C ARG A 49 16.29 -4.41 -17.36
N GLN A 50 16.26 -4.21 -18.66
CA GLN A 50 15.26 -4.83 -19.54
C GLN A 50 15.16 -6.35 -19.39
N ASP A 51 16.29 -7.05 -19.21
CA ASP A 51 16.30 -8.50 -18.97
C ASP A 51 15.73 -8.86 -17.59
N GLU A 52 16.03 -8.06 -16.56
CA GLU A 52 15.49 -8.22 -15.19
C GLU A 52 13.97 -7.98 -15.19
N SER A 53 13.51 -6.94 -15.90
CA SER A 53 12.11 -6.59 -16.12
C SER A 53 11.35 -7.73 -16.80
N TRP A 54 11.91 -8.29 -17.88
CA TRP A 54 11.31 -9.43 -18.59
C TRP A 54 11.24 -10.68 -17.72
N GLN A 55 12.31 -11.01 -17.01
CA GLN A 55 12.31 -12.16 -16.09
C GLN A 55 11.28 -12.03 -14.97
N LEU A 56 11.13 -10.82 -14.42
CA LEU A 56 10.12 -10.52 -13.40
C LEU A 56 8.71 -10.69 -13.96
N PHE A 57 8.47 -10.19 -15.17
CA PHE A 57 7.21 -10.37 -15.87
C PHE A 57 6.88 -11.85 -16.10
N CYS A 58 7.81 -12.63 -16.66
CA CYS A 58 7.60 -14.04 -16.95
C CYS A 58 7.22 -14.85 -15.70
N LYS A 59 7.93 -14.62 -14.58
CA LYS A 59 7.65 -15.27 -13.29
C LYS A 59 6.23 -15.01 -12.80
N LYS A 60 5.61 -13.91 -13.23
CA LYS A 60 4.27 -13.53 -12.83
C LYS A 60 3.21 -13.94 -13.85
N ALA A 61 3.43 -13.68 -15.13
CA ALA A 61 2.44 -13.87 -16.19
C ALA A 61 2.28 -15.34 -16.62
N PHE A 62 3.38 -16.11 -16.66
CA PHE A 62 3.43 -17.45 -17.25
C PHE A 62 3.41 -18.58 -16.21
N GLN A 63 2.79 -18.36 -15.05
CA GLN A 63 2.75 -19.37 -13.98
C GLN A 63 1.99 -20.65 -14.37
N HIS A 64 1.07 -20.55 -15.33
CA HIS A 64 0.11 -21.61 -15.65
C HIS A 64 0.19 -22.13 -17.08
N PHE A 65 1.05 -21.57 -17.93
CA PHE A 65 1.20 -22.00 -19.31
C PHE A 65 2.54 -21.54 -19.90
N ASN A 66 3.00 -22.24 -20.93
CA ASN A 66 4.19 -21.85 -21.69
C ASN A 66 3.81 -20.83 -22.77
N ALA A 67 4.60 -19.77 -22.90
CA ALA A 67 4.43 -18.77 -23.94
C ALA A 67 4.99 -19.26 -25.27
N ASP A 68 4.26 -19.05 -26.36
CA ASP A 68 4.81 -19.13 -27.71
C ASP A 68 5.60 -17.85 -28.05
N GLU A 69 6.24 -17.85 -29.22
CA GLU A 69 7.09 -16.73 -29.63
C GLU A 69 6.30 -15.44 -29.84
N GLU A 70 5.09 -15.51 -30.37
CA GLU A 70 4.23 -14.35 -30.61
C GLU A 70 3.82 -13.68 -29.29
N LEU A 71 3.43 -14.50 -28.30
CA LEU A 71 3.07 -14.01 -26.98
C LEU A 71 4.27 -13.42 -26.22
N ASN A 72 5.47 -13.98 -26.43
CA ASN A 72 6.71 -13.42 -25.88
C ASN A 72 6.99 -12.03 -26.47
N ILE A 73 6.84 -11.86 -27.78
CA ILE A 73 7.03 -10.56 -28.45
C ILE A 73 6.03 -9.54 -27.90
N LEU A 74 4.75 -9.91 -27.85
CA LEU A 74 3.67 -9.06 -27.32
C LEU A 74 3.90 -8.69 -25.85
N GLY A 75 4.29 -9.66 -25.02
CA GLY A 75 4.63 -9.43 -23.61
C GLY A 75 5.78 -8.45 -23.44
N ARG A 76 6.86 -8.60 -24.22
CA ARG A 76 8.03 -7.70 -24.18
C ARG A 76 7.65 -6.27 -24.56
N GLU A 77 6.80 -6.11 -25.57
CA GLU A 77 6.28 -4.81 -25.99
C GLU A 77 5.54 -4.11 -24.83
N MET A 78 4.65 -4.82 -24.14
CA MET A 78 3.93 -4.26 -22.98
C MET A 78 4.83 -3.97 -21.78
N VAL A 79 5.81 -4.82 -21.49
CA VAL A 79 6.78 -4.61 -20.40
C VAL A 79 7.63 -3.36 -20.64
N GLN A 80 8.04 -3.10 -21.90
CA GLN A 80 8.79 -1.89 -22.24
C GLN A 80 8.01 -0.60 -21.90
N LYS A 81 6.68 -0.62 -22.01
CA LYS A 81 5.84 0.54 -21.67
C LYS A 81 5.66 0.74 -20.16
N CYS A 82 6.16 -0.16 -19.30
CA CYS A 82 6.10 -0.03 -17.85
C CYS A 82 7.25 0.78 -17.23
N ASN A 83 8.13 1.40 -18.03
CA ASN A 83 9.28 2.20 -17.59
C ASN A 83 10.19 1.48 -16.56
N ASP A 84 10.31 0.16 -16.67
CA ASP A 84 11.11 -0.68 -15.77
C ASP A 84 10.72 -0.59 -14.28
N LEU A 85 9.49 -0.14 -13.98
CA LEU A 85 8.96 -0.09 -12.62
C LEU A 85 8.54 -1.49 -12.17
N PRO A 86 9.16 -2.05 -11.11
CA PRO A 86 8.86 -3.41 -10.65
C PRO A 86 7.38 -3.63 -10.35
N LEU A 87 6.74 -2.65 -9.67
CA LEU A 87 5.32 -2.73 -9.31
C LEU A 87 4.42 -2.74 -10.56
N ALA A 88 4.71 -1.92 -11.57
CA ALA A 88 3.94 -1.91 -12.80
C ALA A 88 4.06 -3.27 -13.52
N ILE A 89 5.27 -3.81 -13.61
CA ILE A 89 5.54 -5.08 -14.29
C ILE A 89 4.79 -6.25 -13.61
N ILE A 90 4.83 -6.34 -12.27
CA ILE A 90 4.15 -7.43 -11.55
C ILE A 90 2.61 -7.29 -11.57
N VAL A 91 2.09 -6.07 -11.70
CA VAL A 91 0.64 -5.85 -11.83
C VAL A 91 0.18 -6.21 -13.24
N LEU A 92 0.93 -5.79 -14.27
CA LEU A 92 0.69 -6.20 -15.65
C LEU A 92 0.73 -7.73 -15.79
N GLY A 93 1.76 -8.38 -15.24
CA GLY A 93 1.86 -9.83 -15.23
C GLY A 93 0.70 -10.50 -14.46
N GLY A 94 0.27 -9.90 -13.35
CA GLY A 94 -0.91 -10.34 -12.59
C GLY A 94 -2.20 -10.29 -13.41
N ILE A 95 -2.46 -9.20 -14.14
CA ILE A 95 -3.62 -9.04 -15.03
C ILE A 95 -3.58 -10.11 -16.13
N LEU A 96 -2.44 -10.23 -16.82
CA LEU A 96 -2.28 -11.12 -17.97
C LEU A 96 -2.28 -12.60 -17.61
N SER A 97 -1.87 -12.97 -16.38
CA SER A 97 -1.94 -14.35 -15.89
C SER A 97 -3.37 -14.91 -15.84
N ARG A 98 -4.38 -14.03 -15.80
CA ARG A 98 -5.82 -14.39 -15.77
C ARG A 98 -6.50 -14.22 -17.12
N LYS A 99 -5.71 -14.04 -18.17
CA LYS A 99 -6.17 -13.91 -19.55
C LYS A 99 -5.66 -15.08 -20.37
N ARG A 100 -6.50 -15.57 -21.28
CA ARG A 100 -6.02 -16.50 -22.30
C ARG A 100 -5.01 -15.79 -23.19
N PRO A 101 -4.02 -16.49 -23.78
CA PRO A 101 -3.05 -15.89 -24.70
C PRO A 101 -3.71 -15.01 -25.78
N GLN A 102 -4.85 -15.46 -26.32
CA GLN A 102 -5.59 -14.73 -27.34
C GLN A 102 -6.22 -13.43 -26.81
N GLU A 103 -6.37 -13.22 -25.50
CA GLU A 103 -6.93 -11.99 -24.95
C GLU A 103 -5.85 -10.93 -24.68
N TRP A 104 -4.56 -11.25 -24.83
CA TRP A 104 -3.48 -10.31 -24.54
C TRP A 104 -3.49 -9.09 -25.48
N HIS A 105 -3.87 -9.27 -26.75
CA HIS A 105 -3.98 -8.14 -27.68
C HIS A 105 -5.06 -7.14 -27.26
N VAL A 106 -6.17 -7.62 -26.70
CA VAL A 106 -7.26 -6.76 -26.18
C VAL A 106 -6.74 -5.92 -25.00
N VAL A 107 -5.95 -6.54 -24.12
CA VAL A 107 -5.32 -5.83 -23.00
C VAL A 107 -4.32 -4.80 -23.51
N ARG A 108 -3.46 -5.16 -24.47
CA ARG A 108 -2.54 -4.22 -25.12
C ARG A 108 -3.29 -3.02 -25.70
N ASP A 109 -4.31 -3.25 -26.51
CA ASP A 109 -5.05 -2.18 -27.18
C ASP A 109 -5.67 -1.21 -26.19
N HIS A 110 -6.22 -1.73 -25.10
CA HIS A 110 -6.77 -0.90 -24.04
C HIS A 110 -5.68 -0.09 -23.30
N LEU A 111 -4.52 -0.71 -23.02
CA LEU A 111 -3.38 0.00 -22.44
C LEU A 111 -2.87 1.12 -23.36
N TRP A 112 -2.83 0.87 -24.68
CA TRP A 112 -2.30 1.81 -25.66
C TRP A 112 -3.15 3.08 -25.80
N GLN A 113 -4.46 2.95 -25.62
CA GLN A 113 -5.38 4.08 -25.59
C GLN A 113 -5.12 5.06 -24.43
N HIS A 114 -4.41 4.62 -23.39
CA HIS A 114 -4.18 5.38 -22.15
C HIS A 114 -2.69 5.68 -21.90
N LEU A 115 -1.83 5.50 -22.91
CA LEU A 115 -0.41 5.86 -22.80
C LEU A 115 -0.24 7.37 -22.63
N ARG A 116 0.68 7.76 -21.74
CA ARG A 116 1.13 9.16 -21.61
C ARG A 116 2.63 9.20 -21.84
N ALA A 117 3.06 10.07 -22.75
CA ALA A 117 4.45 10.18 -23.18
C ALA A 117 5.08 8.81 -23.53
N ASP A 118 4.31 7.98 -24.25
CA ASP A 118 4.70 6.61 -24.65
C ASP A 118 4.93 5.61 -23.50
N SER A 119 4.35 5.87 -22.32
CA SER A 119 4.44 4.98 -21.16
C SER A 119 3.09 4.76 -20.47
N ILE A 120 2.95 3.61 -19.81
CA ILE A 120 1.77 3.27 -19.02
C ILE A 120 1.91 3.94 -17.66
N GLU A 121 0.95 4.79 -17.30
CA GLU A 121 0.89 5.34 -15.95
C GLU A 121 0.55 4.24 -14.94
N ILE A 122 1.34 4.17 -13.86
CA ILE A 122 1.16 3.12 -12.85
C ILE A 122 -0.23 3.16 -12.22
N HIS A 123 -0.77 4.34 -11.93
CA HIS A 123 -2.12 4.49 -11.37
C HIS A 123 -3.20 3.89 -12.27
N PHE A 124 -3.10 4.10 -13.60
CA PHE A 124 -4.02 3.51 -14.56
C PHE A 124 -3.94 1.98 -14.54
N LEU A 125 -2.73 1.43 -14.50
CA LEU A 125 -2.52 -0.02 -14.47
C LEU A 125 -3.04 -0.66 -13.17
N LEU A 126 -2.83 -0.01 -12.02
CA LEU A 126 -3.38 -0.44 -10.74
C LEU A 126 -4.91 -0.42 -10.75
N ALA A 127 -5.52 0.66 -11.27
CA ALA A 127 -6.96 0.78 -11.44
C ALA A 127 -7.53 -0.28 -12.39
N LEU A 128 -6.82 -0.60 -13.47
CA LEU A 128 -7.18 -1.66 -14.41
C LEU A 128 -7.22 -3.03 -13.71
N SER A 129 -6.20 -3.33 -12.89
CA SER A 129 -6.14 -4.57 -12.10
C SER A 129 -7.31 -4.66 -11.12
N PHE A 130 -7.63 -3.57 -10.42
CA PHE A 130 -8.79 -3.49 -9.54
C PHE A 130 -10.11 -3.70 -10.30
N ASN A 131 -10.29 -3.04 -11.44
CA ASN A 131 -11.51 -3.14 -12.24
C ASN A 131 -11.77 -4.56 -12.76
N ALA A 132 -10.70 -5.31 -13.03
CA ALA A 132 -10.74 -6.70 -13.45
C ALA A 132 -11.05 -7.71 -12.32
N LEU A 133 -11.16 -7.27 -11.06
CA LEU A 133 -11.57 -8.13 -9.95
C LEU A 133 -13.08 -8.44 -10.00
N PRO A 134 -13.48 -9.66 -9.62
CA PRO A 134 -14.88 -9.97 -9.29
C PRO A 134 -15.39 -9.08 -8.14
N TYR A 135 -16.70 -8.89 -8.07
CA TYR A 135 -17.33 -7.98 -7.12
C TYR A 135 -16.93 -8.24 -5.66
N GLN A 136 -16.98 -9.50 -5.21
CA GLN A 136 -16.67 -9.88 -3.83
C GLN A 136 -15.20 -9.61 -3.49
N LEU A 137 -14.28 -9.84 -4.44
CA LEU A 137 -12.86 -9.55 -4.24
C LEU A 137 -12.57 -8.05 -4.19
N LYS A 138 -13.35 -7.24 -4.92
CA LYS A 138 -13.28 -5.78 -4.78
C LYS A 138 -13.59 -5.36 -3.34
N GLN A 139 -14.65 -5.90 -2.75
CA GLN A 139 -15.00 -5.59 -1.36
C GLN A 139 -13.87 -5.97 -0.38
N CYS A 140 -13.30 -7.16 -0.54
CA CYS A 140 -12.16 -7.61 0.27
C CYS A 140 -10.96 -6.67 0.12
N PHE A 141 -10.59 -6.30 -1.11
CA PHE A 141 -9.48 -5.39 -1.38
C PHE A 141 -9.72 -3.99 -0.79
N LEU A 142 -10.91 -3.43 -0.98
CA LEU A 142 -11.26 -2.10 -0.45
C LEU A 142 -11.18 -2.09 1.08
N TYR A 143 -11.60 -3.16 1.74
CA TYR A 143 -11.51 -3.30 3.19
C TYR A 143 -10.06 -3.21 3.70
N LEU A 144 -9.08 -3.66 2.92
CA LEU A 144 -7.66 -3.54 3.29
C LEU A 144 -7.20 -2.07 3.35
N GLY A 145 -7.89 -1.15 2.67
CA GLY A 145 -7.63 0.29 2.77
C GLY A 145 -7.91 0.88 4.17
N LEU A 146 -8.58 0.15 5.06
CA LEU A 146 -8.83 0.52 6.46
C LEU A 146 -7.65 0.23 7.39
N PHE A 147 -6.65 -0.51 6.92
CA PHE A 147 -5.44 -0.76 7.70
C PHE A 147 -4.45 0.39 7.50
N PRO A 148 -3.60 0.70 8.49
CA PRO A 148 -2.61 1.74 8.35
C PRO A 148 -1.56 1.35 7.29
N GLU A 149 -0.88 2.36 6.76
CA GLU A 149 0.22 2.20 5.81
C GLU A 149 1.30 1.26 6.38
N ASP A 150 1.90 0.45 5.50
CA ASP A 150 2.93 -0.55 5.83
C ASP A 150 2.60 -1.54 6.96
N SER A 151 1.33 -1.66 7.36
CA SER A 151 0.96 -2.59 8.41
C SER A 151 1.00 -4.05 7.95
N GLU A 152 1.69 -4.89 8.73
CA GLU A 152 1.61 -6.33 8.57
C GLU A 152 0.32 -6.86 9.19
N MET A 153 -0.52 -7.47 8.36
CA MET A 153 -1.78 -8.09 8.76
C MET A 153 -1.61 -9.60 8.84
N GLU A 154 -2.12 -10.21 9.91
CA GLU A 154 -2.13 -11.67 10.07
C GLU A 154 -3.23 -12.29 9.19
N ILE A 155 -2.87 -13.31 8.40
CA ILE A 155 -3.78 -13.91 7.43
C ILE A 155 -5.00 -14.53 8.10
N GLU A 156 -4.82 -15.28 9.19
CA GLU A 156 -5.95 -15.94 9.87
C GLU A 156 -6.94 -14.92 10.42
N LYS A 157 -6.46 -13.80 10.96
CA LYS A 157 -7.31 -12.69 11.38
C LYS A 157 -8.06 -12.07 10.21
N LEU A 158 -7.37 -11.86 9.09
CA LEU A 158 -7.97 -11.25 7.91
C LEU A 158 -9.07 -12.14 7.31
N ILE A 159 -8.87 -13.45 7.29
CA ILE A 159 -9.88 -14.45 6.87
C ILE A 159 -11.15 -14.30 7.72
N HIS A 160 -11.01 -14.32 9.05
CA HIS A 160 -12.16 -14.15 9.95
C HIS A 160 -12.85 -12.80 9.76
N LEU A 161 -12.11 -11.72 9.50
CA LEU A 161 -12.69 -10.41 9.20
C LEU A 161 -13.50 -10.43 7.91
N PHE A 162 -13.01 -11.05 6.84
CA PHE A 162 -13.77 -11.14 5.58
C PHE A 162 -15.07 -11.92 5.73
N VAL A 163 -15.06 -13.00 6.53
CA VAL A 163 -16.26 -13.78 6.85
C VAL A 163 -17.22 -12.96 7.71
N ALA A 164 -16.73 -12.32 8.78
CA ALA A 164 -17.55 -11.52 9.70
C ALA A 164 -18.19 -10.30 9.03
N GLU A 165 -17.51 -9.68 8.06
CA GLU A 165 -18.03 -8.56 7.27
C GLU A 165 -19.03 -9.00 6.19
N GLY A 166 -19.24 -10.32 6.02
CA GLY A 166 -20.18 -10.87 5.04
C GLY A 166 -19.75 -10.72 3.59
N PHE A 167 -18.43 -10.55 3.32
CA PHE A 167 -17.92 -10.51 1.95
C PHE A 167 -17.93 -11.88 1.27
N ILE A 168 -17.94 -12.93 2.08
CA ILE A 168 -17.95 -14.31 1.62
C ILE A 168 -19.40 -14.79 1.59
N PRO A 169 -19.93 -15.21 0.42
CA PRO A 169 -21.27 -15.75 0.34
C PRO A 169 -21.34 -17.10 1.06
N GLU A 170 -22.42 -17.32 1.79
CA GLU A 170 -22.72 -18.63 2.37
C GLU A 170 -23.16 -19.57 1.25
N VAL A 171 -22.35 -20.59 0.95
CA VAL A 171 -22.62 -21.60 -0.07
C VAL A 171 -22.73 -22.95 0.62
N GLN A 172 -23.79 -23.70 0.31
CA GLN A 172 -23.99 -25.04 0.86
C GLN A 172 -22.76 -25.91 0.58
N ASN A 173 -22.32 -26.66 1.60
CA ASN A 173 -21.18 -27.57 1.57
C ASN A 173 -19.79 -26.93 1.40
N HIS A 174 -19.64 -25.62 1.63
CA HIS A 174 -18.33 -24.95 1.63
C HIS A 174 -18.06 -24.28 2.98
N VAL A 175 -16.81 -24.35 3.44
CA VAL A 175 -16.33 -23.63 4.63
C VAL A 175 -16.00 -22.20 4.19
N MET A 176 -16.61 -21.19 4.83
CA MET A 176 -16.45 -19.79 4.42
C MET A 176 -15.01 -19.30 4.58
N GLU A 177 -14.30 -19.80 5.58
CA GLU A 177 -12.89 -19.50 5.83
C GLU A 177 -11.99 -19.99 4.70
N ASP A 178 -12.29 -21.14 4.09
CA ASP A 178 -11.55 -21.65 2.93
C ASP A 178 -11.80 -20.76 1.71
N VAL A 179 -13.05 -20.32 1.48
CA VAL A 179 -13.38 -19.39 0.39
C VAL A 179 -12.71 -18.02 0.60
N ALA A 180 -12.70 -17.50 1.84
CA ALA A 180 -11.98 -16.27 2.18
C ALA A 180 -10.48 -16.39 1.92
N LYS A 181 -9.89 -17.54 2.23
CA LYS A 181 -8.49 -17.82 1.95
C LYS A 181 -8.21 -17.82 0.45
N ASP A 182 -9.06 -18.46 -0.36
CA ASP A 182 -8.94 -18.45 -1.82
C ASP A 182 -9.02 -17.02 -2.39
N TYR A 183 -9.88 -16.17 -1.82
CA TYR A 183 -9.97 -14.76 -2.21
C TYR A 183 -8.70 -13.99 -1.88
N LEU A 184 -8.11 -14.22 -0.70
CA LEU A 184 -6.84 -13.60 -0.33
C LEU A 184 -5.70 -14.07 -1.24
N ASP A 185 -5.63 -15.38 -1.52
CA ASP A 185 -4.65 -15.96 -2.43
C ASP A 185 -4.82 -15.38 -3.85
N GLU A 186 -6.04 -15.14 -4.32
CA GLU A 186 -6.30 -14.48 -5.59
C GLU A 186 -5.80 -13.02 -5.62
N LEU A 187 -6.00 -12.26 -4.54
CA LEU A 187 -5.47 -10.89 -4.42
C LEU A 187 -3.93 -10.86 -4.43
N ILE A 188 -3.29 -11.84 -3.78
CA ILE A 188 -1.82 -12.03 -3.81
C ILE A 188 -1.35 -12.42 -5.21
N ASN A 189 -2.06 -13.35 -5.85
CA ASN A 189 -1.75 -13.80 -7.21
C ASN A 189 -1.89 -12.68 -8.24
N ARG A 190 -2.77 -11.70 -8.02
CA ARG A 190 -2.87 -10.49 -8.85
C ARG A 190 -1.90 -9.37 -8.47
N SER A 191 -1.01 -9.61 -7.50
CA SER A 191 -0.06 -8.62 -6.98
C SER A 191 -0.71 -7.40 -6.32
N LEU A 192 -1.97 -7.50 -5.89
CA LEU A 192 -2.68 -6.43 -5.17
C LEU A 192 -2.42 -6.47 -3.66
N VAL A 193 -1.99 -7.63 -3.17
CA VAL A 193 -1.55 -7.85 -1.78
C VAL A 193 -0.18 -8.49 -1.81
N GLN A 194 0.73 -8.01 -0.97
CA GLN A 194 2.08 -8.54 -0.84
C GLN A 194 2.17 -9.52 0.31
N VAL A 195 2.95 -10.58 0.10
CA VAL A 195 3.27 -11.52 1.16
C VAL A 195 4.31 -10.88 2.09
N GLY A 196 4.01 -10.89 3.39
CA GLY A 196 4.93 -10.53 4.46
C GLY A 196 5.71 -11.75 4.94
N ARG A 197 5.54 -12.11 6.21
CA ARG A 197 6.26 -13.21 6.84
C ARG A 197 5.76 -14.57 6.38
N ARG A 198 6.69 -15.50 6.22
CA ARG A 198 6.44 -16.93 6.01
C ARG A 198 7.06 -17.75 7.14
N SER A 199 6.37 -18.78 7.59
CA SER A 199 6.90 -19.75 8.55
C SER A 199 6.53 -21.16 8.12
N TRP A 200 7.50 -22.08 8.10
CA TRP A 200 7.32 -23.45 7.63
C TRP A 200 6.63 -23.56 6.25
N GLY A 201 6.98 -22.66 5.33
CA GLY A 201 6.39 -22.62 3.98
C GLY A 201 4.98 -22.01 3.90
N ARG A 202 4.34 -21.71 5.03
CA ARG A 202 3.01 -21.07 5.08
C ARG A 202 3.13 -19.57 5.20
N ILE A 203 2.25 -18.85 4.51
CA ILE A 203 2.15 -17.39 4.61
C ILE A 203 1.47 -17.05 5.94
N GLN A 204 2.12 -16.21 6.75
CA GLN A 204 1.62 -15.81 8.07
C GLN A 204 1.03 -14.41 8.04
N THR A 205 1.74 -13.48 7.39
CA THR A 205 1.30 -12.10 7.27
C THR A 205 1.30 -11.63 5.83
N CYS A 206 0.47 -10.63 5.56
CA CYS A 206 0.42 -9.91 4.30
C CYS A 206 0.42 -8.40 4.55
N ARG A 207 0.71 -7.63 3.51
CA ARG A 207 0.69 -6.16 3.52
C ARG A 207 0.17 -5.62 2.19
N VAL A 208 -0.38 -4.41 2.19
CA VAL A 208 -0.76 -3.72 0.95
C VAL A 208 0.26 -2.63 0.67
N HIS A 209 0.71 -2.51 -0.58
CA HIS A 209 1.62 -1.42 -0.98
C HIS A 209 0.88 -0.08 -0.88
N ASP A 210 1.57 0.99 -0.49
CA ASP A 210 0.99 2.33 -0.29
C ASP A 210 0.19 2.82 -1.51
N LEU A 211 0.72 2.70 -2.73
CA LEU A 211 -0.03 3.04 -3.96
C LEU A 211 -1.32 2.21 -4.17
N LEU A 212 -1.31 0.94 -3.77
CA LEU A 212 -2.49 0.06 -3.85
C LEU A 212 -3.48 0.40 -2.74
N ARG A 213 -2.98 0.79 -1.57
CA ARG A 213 -3.79 1.28 -0.46
C ARG A 213 -4.47 2.58 -0.81
N ASP A 214 -3.75 3.54 -1.40
CA ASP A 214 -4.30 4.81 -1.88
C ASP A 214 -5.39 4.57 -2.90
N LEU A 215 -5.17 3.66 -3.86
CA LEU A 215 -6.20 3.24 -4.81
C LEU A 215 -7.43 2.64 -4.10
N ALA A 216 -7.22 1.78 -3.10
CA ALA A 216 -8.32 1.20 -2.33
C ALA A 216 -9.15 2.28 -1.62
N ILE A 217 -8.48 3.27 -1.03
CA ILE A 217 -9.12 4.41 -0.36
C ILE A 217 -9.90 5.27 -1.35
N GLU A 218 -9.30 5.62 -2.49
CA GLU A 218 -9.92 6.38 -3.57
C GLU A 218 -11.20 5.68 -4.05
N LYS A 219 -11.10 4.41 -4.41
CA LYS A 219 -12.23 3.62 -4.93
C LYS A 219 -13.30 3.38 -3.88
N ALA A 220 -12.92 3.24 -2.61
CA ALA A 220 -13.90 3.10 -1.54
C ALA A 220 -14.69 4.40 -1.28
N LYS A 221 -14.06 5.56 -1.43
CA LYS A 221 -14.75 6.87 -1.36
C LYS A 221 -15.70 7.06 -2.53
N GLU A 222 -15.27 6.73 -3.76
CA GLU A 222 -16.13 6.77 -4.96
C GLU A 222 -17.39 5.91 -4.79
N LEU A 223 -17.24 4.72 -4.19
CA LEU A 223 -18.35 3.79 -3.94
C LEU A 223 -19.12 4.09 -2.64
N SER A 224 -18.76 5.15 -1.91
CA SER A 224 -19.33 5.51 -0.59
C SER A 224 -19.26 4.39 0.46
N LEU A 225 -18.28 3.48 0.34
CA LEU A 225 -18.12 2.32 1.19
C LEU A 225 -17.30 2.60 2.46
N LEU A 226 -16.39 3.57 2.43
CA LEU A 226 -15.48 3.90 3.55
C LEU A 226 -15.34 5.41 3.74
N TYR A 227 -15.34 5.86 5.01
CA TYR A 227 -14.91 7.21 5.40
C TYR A 227 -13.70 7.13 6.33
N ILE A 228 -12.63 7.86 6.00
CA ILE A 228 -11.40 7.90 6.80
C ILE A 228 -11.35 9.25 7.52
N TYR A 229 -11.31 9.21 8.86
CA TYR A 229 -11.24 10.41 9.68
C TYR A 229 -9.78 10.86 9.81
N GLY A 230 -9.47 12.03 9.26
CA GLY A 230 -8.19 12.74 9.42
C GLY A 230 -8.43 14.21 9.13
N ASP A 231 -8.33 15.04 10.17
CA ASP A 231 -8.50 16.50 10.18
C ASP A 231 -9.91 17.10 9.96
N ILE A 232 -10.56 17.37 11.10
CA ILE A 232 -11.57 18.41 11.41
C ILE A 232 -13.05 18.22 10.94
N THR A 233 -13.91 18.12 11.97
CA THR A 233 -15.38 18.25 12.10
C THR A 233 -16.33 17.14 11.59
N PRO A 234 -17.37 16.79 12.39
CA PRO A 234 -18.29 15.69 12.12
C PRO A 234 -19.38 16.09 11.15
N VAL A 235 -19.26 15.60 9.93
CA VAL A 235 -20.42 15.32 9.11
C VAL A 235 -20.72 13.84 9.29
N MET A 236 -21.79 13.52 10.00
CA MET A 236 -22.36 12.17 10.01
C MET A 236 -22.78 11.84 8.58
N SER A 237 -21.87 11.26 7.81
CA SER A 237 -22.22 10.58 6.57
C SER A 237 -22.82 9.22 6.90
N SER A 238 -23.84 8.83 6.14
CA SER A 238 -24.45 7.50 6.16
C SER A 238 -23.49 6.47 5.51
N CYS A 239 -22.26 6.37 5.99
CA CYS A 239 -21.27 5.40 5.51
C CYS A 239 -21.30 4.14 6.40
N PRO A 240 -21.25 2.93 5.81
CA PRO A 240 -21.29 1.69 6.59
C PRO A 240 -20.06 1.44 7.47
N ARG A 241 -18.89 2.00 7.11
CA ARG A 241 -17.60 1.70 7.74
C ARG A 241 -16.75 2.95 7.95
N GLN A 242 -16.12 3.06 9.13
CA GLN A 242 -15.27 4.17 9.54
C GLN A 242 -13.90 3.65 10.01
N ALA A 243 -12.81 4.27 9.54
CA ALA A 243 -11.47 4.06 10.10
C ALA A 243 -11.00 5.33 10.83
N ILE A 244 -10.49 5.15 12.05
CA ILE A 244 -9.87 6.21 12.86
C ILE A 244 -8.38 5.89 12.97
N TYR A 245 -7.54 6.73 12.36
CA TYR A 245 -6.10 6.64 12.52
C TYR A 245 -5.65 7.76 13.48
N SER A 246 -4.96 7.40 14.56
CA SER A 246 -4.27 8.38 15.38
C SER A 246 -2.90 8.61 14.75
N THR A 247 -2.74 9.70 14.00
CA THR A 247 -1.41 10.23 13.70
C THR A 247 -0.82 10.69 15.04
N ARG A 248 0.14 9.95 15.58
CA ARG A 248 0.94 10.44 16.71
C ARG A 248 2.14 11.18 16.13
N ASP A 249 2.20 12.47 16.45
CA ASP A 249 3.29 13.41 16.19
C ASP A 249 4.64 12.97 16.77
#